data_AF-A0A9E3V9Q3-F1
#
_entry.id   AF-A0A9E3V9Q3-F1
#
_cell.length_a   1.000
_cell.length_b   1.000
_cell.length_c   1.000
_cell.angle_alpha   90.00
_cell.angle_beta   90.00
_cell.angle_gamma   90.00
#
_symmetry.space_group_name_H-M   'P 1'
#
loop_
_entity.id
_entity.type
_entity.pdbx_description
1 polymer ?
#
loop_
_entity_poly.entity_id
_entity_poly.type
_entity_poly.pdbx_seq_one_letter_code
_entity_poly.pdbx_strand_id
1 'polypeptide(L)'
;MGQAIASARNKHDAQTAERMAQALSKLANDPDGFGDCAECGEPIALKRLQAMPWAQYCVGCQAKKDGPRGGPTRRKVTDYT
;
A
#
# COMPACT_ATOMS: atom_id res chain seq x y z
N MET A 1 29.41 22.68 23.21
CA MET A 1 27.97 22.60 22.89
C MET A 1 27.83 22.31 21.40
N GLY A 2 27.61 21.07 20.97
CA GLY A 2 27.59 20.73 19.53
C GLY A 2 27.19 19.28 19.18
N GLN A 3 26.59 18.56 20.12
CA GLN A 3 26.28 17.13 19.96
C GLN A 3 24.77 16.91 19.90
N ALA A 4 24.11 17.28 18.80
CA ALA A 4 22.67 16.98 18.63
C ALA A 4 22.27 16.67 17.19
N ILE A 5 23.03 17.16 16.20
CA ILE A 5 22.64 17.07 14.79
C ILE A 5 23.00 15.69 14.19
N ALA A 6 24.06 15.03 14.66
CA ALA A 6 24.48 13.71 14.18
C ALA A 6 23.58 12.56 14.67
N SER A 7 23.09 12.64 15.91
CA SER A 7 22.26 11.57 16.51
C SER A 7 20.88 11.45 15.85
N ALA A 8 20.27 12.57 15.46
CA ALA A 8 18.94 12.58 14.85
C ALA A 8 18.93 11.97 13.44
N ARG A 9 19.95 12.24 12.62
CA ARG A 9 20.09 11.65 11.27
C ARG A 9 20.30 10.15 11.34
N ASN A 10 21.20 9.70 12.21
CA ASN A 10 21.44 8.28 12.43
C ASN A 10 20.17 7.51 12.83
N LYS A 11 19.30 8.10 13.65
CA LYS A 11 18.01 7.49 14.02
C LYS A 11 17.05 7.39 12.84
N HIS A 12 16.98 8.43 12.01
CA HIS A 12 16.12 8.45 10.82
C HIS A 12 16.58 7.44 9.77
N ASP A 13 17.90 7.38 9.52
CA ASP A 13 18.48 6.43 8.58
C ASP A 13 18.31 4.98 9.07
N ALA A 14 18.49 4.72 10.36
CA ALA A 14 18.22 3.42 10.96
C ALA A 14 16.74 3.02 10.82
N GLN A 15 15.79 3.92 11.11
CA GLN A 15 14.36 3.66 10.92
C GLN A 15 14.00 3.39 9.45
N THR A 16 14.66 4.07 8.52
CA THR A 16 14.42 3.88 7.08
C THR A 16 14.95 2.52 6.62
N ALA A 17 16.15 2.13 7.06
CA ALA A 17 16.73 0.82 6.76
C ALA A 17 15.89 -0.34 7.32
N GLU A 18 15.38 -0.20 8.55
CA GLU A 18 14.57 -1.23 9.20
C GLU A 18 13.23 -1.46 8.48
N ARG A 19 12.59 -0.39 7.99
CA ARG A 19 11.38 -0.46 7.16
C ARG A 19 11.62 -1.17 5.84
N MET A 20 12.76 -0.90 5.19
CA MET A 20 13.15 -1.58 3.94
C MET A 20 13.43 -3.07 4.18
N ALA A 21 14.14 -3.43 5.26
CA ALA A 21 14.42 -4.81 5.61
C ALA A 21 13.14 -5.62 5.87
N GLN A 22 12.15 -5.05 6.59
CA GLN A 22 10.85 -5.69 6.78
C GLN A 22 10.08 -5.88 5.47
N ALA A 23 10.15 -4.92 4.54
CA ALA A 23 9.51 -5.04 3.23
C ALA A 23 10.13 -6.16 2.38
N LEU A 24 11.46 -6.28 2.38
CA LEU A 24 12.19 -7.35 1.68
C LEU A 24 11.90 -8.73 2.30
N SER A 25 11.84 -8.81 3.63
CA SER A 25 11.56 -10.06 4.34
C SER A 25 10.14 -10.56 4.04
N LYS A 26 9.15 -9.67 3.92
CA LYS A 26 7.78 -10.03 3.49
C LYS A 26 7.73 -10.53 2.04
N LEU A 27 8.54 -9.96 1.15
CA LEU A 27 8.62 -10.40 -0.24
C LEU A 27 9.22 -11.82 -0.37
N ALA A 28 10.11 -12.20 0.54
CA ALA A 28 10.80 -13.49 0.50
C ALA A 28 9.99 -14.67 1.08
N ASN A 29 9.00 -14.42 1.94
CA ASN A 29 8.35 -15.48 2.72
C ASN A 29 7.20 -16.20 2.01
N ASP A 30 6.55 -15.61 1.01
CA ASP A 30 5.33 -16.19 0.42
C ASP A 30 5.28 -16.05 -1.11
N PRO A 31 6.11 -16.81 -1.85
CA PRO A 31 6.12 -16.80 -3.32
C PRO A 31 5.00 -17.66 -3.97
N ASP A 32 4.49 -18.68 -3.27
CA ASP A 32 3.52 -19.65 -3.82
C ASP A 32 2.05 -19.28 -3.59
N GLY A 33 1.73 -18.48 -2.55
CA GLY A 33 0.42 -17.82 -2.41
C GLY A 33 0.38 -16.45 -3.08
N PHE A 34 1.45 -16.10 -3.80
CA PHE A 34 1.66 -14.78 -4.34
C PHE A 34 0.83 -14.58 -5.60
N GLY A 35 -0.23 -13.80 -5.45
CA GLY A 35 -1.07 -13.46 -6.56
C GLY A 35 -2.40 -14.19 -6.59
N ASP A 36 -2.87 -14.78 -5.50
CA ASP A 36 -4.27 -15.16 -5.35
C ASP A 36 -4.99 -14.21 -4.40
N CYS A 37 -6.23 -13.87 -4.73
CA CYS A 37 -7.04 -13.00 -3.88
C CYS A 37 -7.50 -13.75 -2.63
N ALA A 38 -7.23 -13.22 -1.44
CA ALA A 38 -7.68 -13.80 -0.17
C ALA A 38 -9.22 -13.78 0.04
N GLU A 39 -10.00 -13.17 -0.85
CA GLU A 39 -11.46 -13.07 -0.75
C GLU A 39 -12.18 -13.91 -1.82
N CYS A 40 -11.78 -13.78 -3.09
CA CYS A 40 -12.41 -14.53 -4.18
C CYS A 40 -11.60 -15.73 -4.69
N GLY A 41 -10.34 -15.89 -4.27
CA GLY A 41 -9.45 -16.95 -4.76
C GLY A 41 -9.00 -16.79 -6.21
N GLU A 42 -9.32 -15.68 -6.88
CA GLU A 42 -8.90 -15.42 -8.25
C GLU A 42 -7.46 -14.88 -8.32
N PRO A 43 -6.75 -15.15 -9.43
CA PRO A 43 -5.42 -14.62 -9.63
C PRO A 43 -5.44 -13.08 -9.75
N ILE A 44 -4.60 -12.41 -8.96
CA ILE A 44 -4.33 -10.98 -8.97
C ILE A 44 -3.51 -10.65 -10.21
N ALA A 45 -3.98 -9.67 -10.97
CA ALA A 45 -3.31 -9.23 -12.20
C ALA A 45 -1.82 -8.92 -11.96
N LEU A 46 -0.95 -9.46 -12.81
CA LEU A 46 0.52 -9.26 -12.74
C LEU A 46 0.93 -7.79 -12.67
N LYS A 47 0.26 -6.90 -13.41
CA LYS A 47 0.50 -5.45 -13.33
C LYS A 47 0.34 -4.89 -11.91
N ARG A 48 -0.59 -5.44 -11.13
CA ARG A 48 -0.86 -5.03 -9.74
C ARG A 48 0.19 -5.58 -8.79
N LEU A 49 0.64 -6.82 -9.00
CA LEU A 49 1.73 -7.41 -8.22
C LEU A 49 3.08 -6.74 -8.51
N GLN A 50 3.34 -6.33 -9.76
CA GLN A 50 4.52 -5.54 -10.13
C GLN A 50 4.52 -4.16 -9.44
N ALA A 51 3.36 -3.52 -9.32
CA ALA A 51 3.23 -2.22 -8.66
C ALA A 51 3.18 -2.32 -7.12
N MET A 52 2.50 -3.33 -6.60
CA MET A 52 2.28 -3.60 -5.17
C MET A 52 2.39 -5.11 -4.92
N PRO A 53 3.61 -5.60 -4.64
CA PRO A 53 3.83 -7.01 -4.41
C PRO A 53 3.06 -7.55 -3.18
N TRP A 54 2.77 -6.73 -2.18
CA TRP A 54 2.01 -7.12 -0.98
C TRP A 54 0.48 -7.08 -1.15
N ALA A 55 -0.04 -7.03 -2.38
CA ALA A 55 -1.48 -6.95 -2.61
C ALA A 55 -2.19 -8.27 -2.23
N GLN A 56 -3.02 -8.23 -1.18
CA GLN A 56 -3.79 -9.39 -0.69
C GLN A 56 -5.14 -9.59 -1.42
N TYR A 57 -5.62 -8.57 -2.13
CA TYR A 57 -6.93 -8.58 -2.79
C TYR A 57 -6.82 -8.17 -4.27
N CYS A 58 -7.66 -8.80 -5.10
CA CYS A 58 -7.88 -8.39 -6.48
C CYS A 58 -8.52 -6.99 -6.54
N VAL A 59 -8.48 -6.36 -7.72
CA VAL A 59 -9.03 -5.00 -7.91
C VAL A 59 -10.52 -4.95 -7.57
N GLY A 60 -11.28 -6.00 -7.90
CA GLY A 60 -12.71 -6.07 -7.61
C GLY A 60 -13.01 -6.13 -6.12
N CYS A 61 -12.38 -7.05 -5.39
CA CYS A 61 -12.52 -7.19 -3.93
C CYS A 61 -12.03 -5.94 -3.19
N GLN A 62 -10.90 -5.38 -3.62
CA GLN A 62 -10.41 -4.12 -3.05
C GLN A 62 -11.40 -2.98 -3.26
N ALA A 63 -11.96 -2.82 -4.47
CA ALA A 63 -12.93 -1.77 -4.77
C ALA A 63 -14.23 -1.90 -3.95
N LYS A 64 -14.68 -3.13 -3.70
CA LYS A 64 -15.83 -3.40 -2.82
C LYS A 64 -15.55 -2.99 -1.37
N LYS A 65 -14.35 -3.24 -0.85
CA LYS A 65 -13.97 -2.86 0.52
C LYS A 65 -13.72 -1.36 0.69
N ASP A 66 -13.08 -0.73 -0.28
CA ASP A 66 -12.78 0.70 -0.24
C ASP A 66 -14.04 1.58 -0.37
N GLY A 67 -15.14 1.01 -0.89
CA GLY A 67 -16.34 1.76 -1.20
C GLY A 67 -16.10 2.82 -2.27
N PRO A 68 -17.13 3.59 -2.66
CA PRO A 68 -16.91 4.76 -3.51
C PRO A 68 -16.03 5.76 -2.76
N ARG A 69 -14.73 5.78 -3.09
CA ARG A 69 -13.81 6.84 -2.65
C ARG A 69 -14.17 8.12 -3.38
N GLY A 70 -15.18 8.79 -2.86
CA GLY A 70 -15.65 10.09 -3.30
C GLY A 70 -16.58 10.60 -2.22
N GLY A 71 -16.06 11.49 -1.36
CA GLY A 71 -16.95 12.35 -0.59
C GLY A 71 -17.85 13.12 -1.55
N PRO A 72 -18.95 13.71 -1.06
CA PRO A 72 -19.85 14.48 -1.91
C PRO A 72 -19.05 15.52 -2.69
N THR A 73 -19.09 15.43 -4.02
CA THR A 73 -18.45 16.42 -4.88
C THR A 73 -19.11 17.77 -4.65
N ARG A 74 -18.35 18.87 -4.71
CA ARG A 74 -18.92 20.23 -4.61
C ARG A 74 -20.08 20.36 -5.61
N ARG A 75 -21.27 20.73 -5.13
CA ARG A 75 -22.44 20.98 -5.99
C ARG A 75 -22.09 21.98 -7.08
N LYS A 76 -22.49 21.68 -8.31
CA LYS A 76 -22.35 22.61 -9.44
C LYS A 76 -23.47 23.65 -9.35
N VAL A 77 -23.24 24.85 -9.89
CA VAL A 77 -24.26 25.91 -9.96
C VAL A 77 -25.56 25.45 -10.64
N THR A 78 -25.46 24.46 -11.53
CA THR A 78 -26.58 23.85 -12.27
C THR A 78 -27.41 22.84 -11.46
N ASP A 79 -27.01 22.51 -10.23
CA ASP A 79 -27.69 21.53 -9.35
C ASP A 79 -28.90 22.16 -8.61
N TYR A 80 -29.13 23.47 -8.78
CA TYR A 80 -30.13 24.27 -8.06
C TYR A 80 -31.35 24.68 -8.91
N THR A 81 -31.57 24.03 -10.06
CA THR A 81 -32.75 24.24 -10.93
C THR A 81 -33.77 23.15 -10.68
#